data_AF-A0A2J5PI39-F1
#
_entry.id   AF-A0A2J5PI39-F1
#
_cell.length_a   1.000
_cell.length_b   1.000
_cell.length_c   1.000
_cell.angle_alpha   90.00
_cell.angle_beta   90.00
_cell.angle_gamma   90.00
#
_symmetry.space_group_name_H-M   'P 1'
#
loop_
_entity.id
_entity.type
_entity.pdbx_description
1 polymer ?
#
loop_
_entity_poly.entity_id
_entity_poly.type
_entity_poly.pdbx_seq_one_letter_code
_entity_poly.pdbx_strand_id
1 'polypeptide(L)'
;MLQHKIREAFCASISRNPKGYQYLRTSDFVNSLRRRGIHLSEVEANSWTAREQTYFVDKTPDHSENRLWMMAGMGRGSDGASQGCWRLQSIVL
;
A
#
# COMPACT_ATOMS: atom_id res chain seq x y z
N MET A 1 9.17 3.84 -16.86
CA MET A 1 9.80 2.63 -16.27
C MET A 1 9.94 2.69 -14.75
N LEU A 2 10.38 3.80 -14.13
CA LEU A 2 10.55 3.88 -12.67
C LEU A 2 9.23 3.78 -11.88
N GLN A 3 8.18 4.48 -12.32
CA GLN A 3 6.86 4.45 -11.66
C GLN A 3 6.26 3.04 -11.58
N HIS A 4 6.45 2.22 -12.62
CA HIS A 4 6.03 0.82 -12.63
C HIS A 4 6.72 0.02 -11.51
N LYS A 5 8.04 0.17 -11.35
CA LYS A 5 8.79 -0.52 -10.30
C LYS A 5 8.37 -0.08 -8.89
N ILE A 6 7.98 1.20 -8.72
CA ILE A 6 7.47 1.70 -7.45
C ILE A 6 6.08 1.09 -7.15
N ARG A 7 5.17 1.03 -8.15
CA ARG A 7 3.88 0.31 -8.03
C ARG A 7 4.07 -1.16 -7.69
N GLU A 8 4.98 -1.87 -8.36
CA GLU A 8 5.28 -3.27 -8.06
C GLU A 8 5.82 -3.45 -6.64
N ALA A 9 6.68 -2.54 -6.17
CA ALA A 9 7.19 -2.56 -4.82
C ALA A 9 6.06 -2.34 -3.79
N PHE A 10 5.14 -1.42 -4.08
CA PHE A 10 3.96 -1.14 -3.27
C PHE A 10 3.04 -2.36 -3.17
N CYS A 11 2.64 -2.94 -4.31
CA CYS A 11 1.80 -4.13 -4.33
C CYS A 11 2.43 -5.30 -3.56
N ALA A 12 3.74 -5.51 -3.69
CA ALA A 12 4.47 -6.54 -2.95
C ALA A 12 4.58 -6.28 -1.44
N SER A 13 4.29 -5.06 -0.97
CA SER A 13 4.26 -4.71 0.46
C SER A 13 2.87 -4.82 1.09
N ILE A 14 1.81 -5.03 0.30
CA ILE A 14 0.45 -5.17 0.82
C ILE A 14 0.32 -6.50 1.57
N SER A 15 -0.10 -6.41 2.83
CA SER A 15 -0.46 -7.52 3.69
C SER A 15 -1.97 -7.55 3.94
N ARG A 16 -2.48 -8.72 4.33
CA ARG A 16 -3.90 -8.91 4.63
C ARG A 16 -4.09 -9.42 6.05
N ASN A 17 -4.95 -8.76 6.82
CA ASN A 17 -5.24 -9.20 8.19
C ASN A 17 -6.31 -10.29 8.23
N PRO A 18 -6.50 -10.99 9.37
CA PRO A 18 -7.51 -12.06 9.48
C PRO A 18 -8.96 -11.60 9.24
N LYS A 19 -9.24 -10.31 9.43
CA LYS A 19 -10.55 -9.69 9.14
C LYS A 19 -10.72 -9.37 7.65
N GLY A 20 -9.73 -9.68 6.82
CA GLY A 20 -9.75 -9.50 5.39
C GLY A 20 -9.31 -8.12 4.89
N TYR A 21 -8.90 -7.19 5.76
CA TYR A 21 -8.44 -5.87 5.36
C TYR A 21 -7.04 -5.89 4.75
N GLN A 22 -6.83 -5.11 3.70
CA GLN A 22 -5.54 -4.87 3.07
C GLN A 22 -4.86 -3.65 3.69
N TYR A 23 -3.59 -3.81 4.06
CA TYR A 23 -2.81 -2.77 4.72
C TYR A 23 -1.32 -2.94 4.44
N LEU A 24 -0.53 -1.92 4.71
CA LEU A 24 0.94 -2.01 4.72
C LEU A 24 1.54 -0.95 5.65
N ARG A 25 2.80 -1.17 6.06
CA ARG A 25 3.61 -0.16 6.72
C ARG A 25 4.58 0.49 5.74
N THR A 26 4.86 1.78 5.90
CA THR A 26 5.83 2.49 5.05
C THR A 26 7.20 1.82 5.06
N SER A 27 7.64 1.30 6.20
CA SER A 27 8.88 0.52 6.30
C SER A 27 8.89 -0.73 5.39
N ASP A 28 7.77 -1.47 5.29
CA ASP A 28 7.65 -2.62 4.39
C ASP A 28 7.74 -2.20 2.92
N PHE A 29 7.10 -1.09 2.58
CA PHE A 29 7.17 -0.50 1.24
C PHE A 29 8.59 -0.04 0.89
N VAL A 30 9.26 0.68 1.78
CA VAL A 30 10.65 1.11 1.62
C VAL A 30 11.60 -0.08 1.49
N ASN A 31 11.40 -1.14 2.29
CA ASN A 31 12.19 -2.37 2.16
C ASN A 31 11.95 -3.05 0.81
N SER A 32 10.71 -3.05 0.31
CA SER A 32 10.37 -3.56 -1.02
C SER A 32 11.02 -2.76 -2.15
N LEU A 33 11.14 -1.43 -1.98
CA LEU A 33 11.85 -0.53 -2.90
C LEU A 33 13.36 -0.81 -2.90
N ARG A 34 13.97 -0.94 -1.72
CA ARG A 34 15.40 -1.22 -1.57
C ARG A 34 15.81 -2.53 -2.24
N ARG A 35 14.99 -3.58 -2.11
CA ARG A 35 15.20 -4.86 -2.81
C ARG A 35 15.22 -4.74 -4.34
N ARG A 36 14.67 -3.65 -4.89
CA ARG A 36 14.65 -3.33 -6.33
C ARG A 36 15.68 -2.27 -6.73
N GLY A 37 16.59 -1.90 -5.82
CA GLY A 37 17.59 -0.86 -6.03
C GLY A 37 17.04 0.56 -6.01
N ILE A 38 15.83 0.78 -5.47
CA ILE A 38 15.20 2.09 -5.35
C ILE A 38 15.31 2.55 -3.89
N HIS A 39 15.92 3.71 -3.69
CA HIS A 39 16.16 4.26 -2.36
C HIS A 39 15.25 5.47 -2.18
N LEU A 40 14.18 5.30 -1.42
CA LEU A 40 13.32 6.38 -0.94
C LEU A 40 13.36 6.40 0.59
N SER A 41 13.28 7.60 1.16
CA SER A 41 12.96 7.79 2.57
C SER A 41 11.50 7.44 2.85
N GLU A 42 11.16 7.24 4.12
CA GLU A 42 9.78 7.02 4.53
C GLU A 42 8.88 8.21 4.16
N VAL A 43 9.36 9.44 4.29
CA VAL A 43 8.64 10.66 3.91
C VAL A 43 8.32 10.66 2.41
N GLU A 44 9.29 10.35 1.55
CA GLU A 44 9.08 10.30 0.10
C GLU A 44 8.12 9.15 -0.28
N ALA A 45 8.25 8.00 0.37
CA ALA A 45 7.35 6.87 0.18
C ALA A 45 5.91 7.21 0.62
N ASN A 46 5.76 7.96 1.71
CA ASN A 46 4.47 8.47 2.18
C ASN A 46 3.86 9.47 1.20
N SER A 47 4.64 10.44 0.71
CA SER A 47 4.19 11.40 -0.30
C SER A 47 3.80 10.72 -1.61
N TRP A 48 4.54 9.70 -2.04
CA TRP A 48 4.19 8.91 -3.22
C TRP A 48 2.89 8.14 -3.01
N THR A 49 2.73 7.48 -1.87
CA THR A 49 1.51 6.71 -1.53
C THR A 49 0.29 7.61 -1.50
N ALA A 50 0.36 8.76 -0.83
CA ALA A 50 -0.74 9.72 -0.76
C ALA A 50 -1.17 10.25 -2.14
N ARG A 51 -0.22 10.41 -3.07
CA ARG A 51 -0.47 10.95 -4.40
C ARG A 51 -0.97 9.90 -5.39
N GLU A 52 -0.40 8.70 -5.36
CA GLU A 52 -0.60 7.67 -6.40
C GLU A 52 -1.57 6.57 -5.97
N GLN A 53 -1.73 6.32 -4.66
CA GLN A 53 -2.51 5.22 -4.11
C GLN A 53 -3.70 5.74 -3.30
N THR A 54 -4.59 6.47 -3.97
CA THR A 54 -5.75 7.16 -3.36
C THR A 54 -6.74 6.24 -2.65
N TYR A 55 -6.70 4.93 -2.91
CA TYR A 55 -7.50 3.93 -2.21
C TYR A 55 -6.94 3.54 -0.84
N PHE A 56 -5.69 3.87 -0.54
CA PHE A 56 -5.09 3.64 0.76
C PHE A 56 -5.12 4.92 1.58
N VAL A 57 -5.63 4.82 2.81
CA VAL A 57 -5.72 5.93 3.75
C VAL A 57 -4.77 5.73 4.91
N ASP A 58 -4.18 6.83 5.37
CA ASP A 58 -3.33 6.86 6.56
C ASP A 58 -4.18 6.61 7.82
N LYS A 59 -3.79 5.60 8.60
CA LYS A 59 -4.40 5.19 9.88
C LYS A 59 -3.36 5.17 11.00
N THR A 60 -2.24 5.85 10.82
CA THR A 60 -1.17 5.92 11.82
C THR A 60 -1.71 6.60 13.08
N PRO A 61 -1.69 5.91 14.24
CA PRO A 61 -2.19 6.49 15.49
C PRO A 61 -1.23 7.53 16.07
N ASP A 62 0.04 7.46 15.65
CA ASP A 62 1.14 8.32 16.06
C ASP A 62 1.61 9.23 14.92
N HIS A 63 2.47 10.20 15.23
CA HIS A 63 3.07 11.10 14.24
C HIS A 63 4.31 10.51 13.55
N SER A 64 4.45 9.18 13.48
CA SER A 64 5.62 8.55 12.85
C SER A 64 5.50 8.50 11.33
N GLU A 65 6.67 8.50 10.68
CA GLU A 65 6.76 8.31 9.23
C GLU A 65 6.60 6.85 8.81
N ASN A 66 6.67 5.89 9.75
CA ASN A 66 6.35 4.49 9.49
C ASN A 66 4.82 4.28 9.48
N ARG A 67 4.16 4.96 8.55
CA ARG A 67 2.70 5.07 8.50
C ARG A 67 2.03 3.73 8.28
N LEU A 68 0.85 3.57 8.88
CA LEU A 68 -0.06 2.47 8.60
C LEU A 68 -1.04 2.90 7.50
N TRP A 69 -0.84 2.37 6.30
CA TRP A 69 -1.75 2.58 5.17
C TRP A 69 -2.76 1.45 5.11
N MET A 70 -4.05 1.76 5.02
CA MET A 70 -5.13 0.77 4.97
C MET A 70 -6.09 1.09 3.83
N MET A 71 -6.51 0.07 3.09
CA MET A 71 -7.45 0.26 1.98
C MET A 71 -8.81 0.74 2.49
N ALA A 72 -9.30 1.85 1.92
CA ALA A 72 -10.59 2.44 2.24
C ALA A 72 -11.75 1.59 1.70
N GLY A 73 -12.92 1.70 2.34
CA GLY A 73 -14.16 1.10 1.82
C GLY A 73 -14.26 -0.43 1.93
N MET A 74 -13.36 -1.10 2.67
CA MET A 74 -13.48 -2.54 2.95
C MET A 74 -14.59 -2.78 4.01
N GLY A 75 -15.83 -2.99 3.56
CA GLY A 75 -16.96 -3.38 4.43
C GLY A 75 -16.87 -4.83 4.93
N ARG A 76 -17.64 -5.17 5.98
CA ARG A 76 -17.64 -6.48 6.68
C ARG A 76 -18.30 -7.64 5.91
N GLY A 77 -18.57 -7.50 4.61
CA GLY A 77 -19.27 -8.51 3.82
C GLY A 77 -18.32 -9.54 3.22
N SER A 78 -18.74 -10.81 3.25
CA SER A 78 -18.11 -11.98 2.62
C SER A 78 -17.76 -11.84 1.11
N ASP A 79 -18.18 -10.75 0.47
CA ASP A 79 -17.89 -10.41 -0.94
C ASP A 79 -16.79 -9.34 -1.12
N GLY A 80 -16.32 -8.71 -0.04
CA GLY A 80 -15.29 -7.66 -0.08
C GLY A 80 -13.88 -8.16 -0.39
N ALA A 81 -13.63 -9.46 -0.17
CA ALA A 81 -12.39 -10.14 -0.52
C ALA A 81 -12.17 -10.20 -2.03
N SER A 82 -13.25 -10.48 -2.77
CA SER A 82 -13.24 -10.61 -4.22
C SER A 82 -13.02 -9.24 -4.87
N GLN A 83 -13.75 -8.20 -4.44
CA GLN A 83 -13.59 -6.84 -4.96
C GLN A 83 -12.19 -6.26 -4.74
N GLY A 84 -11.53 -6.58 -3.62
CA GLY A 84 -10.16 -6.14 -3.34
C GLY A 84 -9.10 -6.76 -4.25
N CYS A 85 -9.26 -8.04 -4.62
CA CYS A 85 -8.39 -8.74 -5.57
C CYS A 85 -8.62 -8.30 -7.02
N TRP A 86 -9.86 -8.04 -7.43
CA TRP A 86 -10.17 -7.53 -8.78
C TRP A 86 -9.78 -6.05 -8.97
N ARG A 87 -9.79 -5.21 -7.91
CA ARG A 87 -9.39 -3.79 -8.01
C ARG A 87 -7.87 -3.56 -8.08
N LEU A 88 -7.06 -4.45 -7.53
CA LEU A 88 -5.60 -4.37 -7.69
C LEU A 88 -5.19 -4.66 -9.14
N GLN A 89 -5.92 -5.50 -9.89
CA GLN A 89 -5.64 -5.73 -11.31
C GLN A 89 -5.85 -4.45 -12.17
N SER A 90 -6.81 -3.59 -11.84
CA SER A 90 -6.95 -2.26 -12.46
C SER A 90 -5.92 -1.23 -11.99
N ILE A 91 -5.19 -1.49 -10.89
CA ILE A 91 -4.07 -0.67 -10.39
C ILE A 91 -2.72 -1.18 -10.92
N VAL A 92 -2.67 -2.27 -11.69
CA VAL A 92 -1.44 -2.76 -12.34
C VAL A 92 -1.43 -2.48 -13.84
N LEU A 93 -2.61 -2.46 -14.50
CA LEU A 93 -2.80 -1.97 -15.86
C LEU A 93 -2.87 -0.44 -15.94
#